data_AF-A0A2K3MAQ6-F1
#
_entry.id   AF-A0A2K3MAQ6-F1
#
_cell.length_a   1.000
_cell.length_b   1.000
_cell.length_c   1.000
_cell.angle_alpha   90.00
_cell.angle_beta   90.00
_cell.angle_gamma   90.00
#
_symmetry.space_group_name_H-M   'P 1'
#
loop_
_entity.id
_entity.type
_entity.pdbx_description
1 polymer ?
#
loop_
_entity_poly.entity_id
_entity_poly.type
_entity_poly.pdbx_seq_one_letter_code
_entity_poly.pdbx_strand_id
1 'polypeptide(L)'
;RNLFSTSSTRNDSGIASCLTSFECPKTSSYALHINCGGGSVTVNGSTYDDDMDTAGPASFHQSGGKTWAFSTTGNFMDIDGADSYIVSDKSMLSAANSELFKNAR
;
A
#
# COMPACT_ATOMS: atom_id res chain seq x y z
N ARG A 1 -6.16 14.30 -11.55
CA ARG A 1 -7.08 15.03 -10.63
C ARG A 1 -6.55 14.73 -9.23
N ASN A 2 -5.94 15.70 -8.53
CA ASN A 2 -5.44 15.47 -7.17
C ASN A 2 -6.64 15.45 -6.22
N LEU A 3 -6.93 14.29 -5.62
CA LEU A 3 -8.06 14.07 -4.72
C LEU A 3 -7.60 14.20 -3.26
N PHE A 4 -7.11 15.39 -2.88
CA PHE A 4 -6.96 15.70 -1.46
C PHE A 4 -8.36 15.90 -0.88
N SER A 5 -8.83 14.91 -0.11
CA SER A 5 -10.00 15.06 0.75
C SER A 5 -9.53 15.04 2.19
N THR A 6 -9.78 16.12 2.92
CA THR A 6 -9.61 16.15 4.37
C THR A 6 -10.88 15.61 5.01
N SER A 7 -10.81 14.58 5.86
CA SER A 7 -11.92 14.32 6.77
C SER A 7 -11.95 15.45 7.80
N SER A 8 -12.80 16.46 7.58
CA SER A 8 -13.05 17.46 8.61
C SER A 8 -13.70 16.75 9.78
N THR A 9 -13.05 16.81 10.93
CA THR A 9 -13.56 16.27 12.19
C THR A 9 -14.90 16.93 12.51
N ARG A 10 -16.00 16.29 12.13
CA ARG A 10 -17.35 16.56 12.63
C ARG A 10 -18.26 15.37 12.33
N ASN A 11 -18.16 14.33 13.15
CA ASN A 11 -19.20 13.30 13.35
C ASN A 11 -19.80 12.61 12.10
N ASP A 12 -19.19 12.69 10.93
CA ASP A 12 -19.56 11.84 9.79
C ASP A 12 -19.02 10.43 10.03
N SER A 13 -19.81 9.66 10.78
CA SER A 13 -19.57 8.25 11.08
C SER A 13 -19.82 7.34 9.85
N GLY A 14 -19.98 7.95 8.67
CA GLY A 14 -20.29 7.27 7.41
C GLY A 14 -19.04 6.84 6.67
N ILE A 15 -19.14 5.71 5.97
CA ILE A 15 -18.13 5.28 5.00
C ILE A 15 -17.95 6.41 3.98
N ALA A 16 -16.70 6.80 3.70
CA ALA A 16 -16.42 7.78 2.65
C ALA A 16 -17.16 7.37 1.37
N SER A 17 -17.84 8.31 0.70
CA SER A 17 -18.70 8.00 -0.47
C SER A 17 -17.99 7.15 -1.53
N CYS A 18 -16.67 7.34 -1.70
CA CYS A 18 -15.82 6.58 -2.61
C CYS A 18 -15.49 5.14 -2.17
N LEU A 19 -15.80 4.75 -0.94
CA LEU A 19 -15.53 3.42 -0.35
C LEU A 19 -16.81 2.62 -0.09
N THR A 20 -17.96 3.09 -0.58
CA THR A 20 -19.28 2.47 -0.38
C THR A 20 -19.41 1.06 -0.95
N SER A 21 -18.53 0.66 -1.87
CA SER A 21 -18.49 -0.68 -2.48
C SER A 21 -17.62 -1.68 -1.71
N PHE A 22 -16.89 -1.27 -0.68
CA PHE A 22 -16.02 -2.16 0.08
C PHE A 22 -16.58 -2.46 1.47
N GLU A 23 -16.89 -3.74 1.70
CA GLU A 23 -17.20 -4.24 3.03
C GLU A 23 -15.93 -4.80 3.67
N CYS A 24 -15.39 -4.08 4.66
CA CYS A 24 -14.33 -4.64 5.49
C CYS A 24 -14.87 -5.89 6.21
N PRO A 25 -14.24 -7.07 6.03
CA PRO A 25 -14.63 -8.26 6.76
C PRO A 25 -14.58 -7.97 8.27
N LYS A 26 -15.65 -8.29 9.00
CA LYS A 26 -15.72 -8.14 10.46
C LYS A 26 -14.83 -9.14 11.21
N THR A 27 -14.08 -9.96 10.50
CA THR A 27 -13.14 -10.93 11.08
C THR A 27 -11.96 -10.18 11.69
N SER A 28 -11.73 -10.41 12.98
CA SER A 28 -10.60 -9.85 13.70
C SER A 28 -9.29 -10.49 13.22
N SER A 29 -8.63 -9.89 12.23
CA SER A 29 -7.20 -10.14 12.02
C SER A 29 -6.43 -9.35 13.09
N TYR A 30 -5.60 -10.04 13.88
CA TYR A 30 -4.77 -9.42 14.90
C TYR A 30 -3.42 -8.92 14.37
N ALA A 31 -3.14 -9.13 13.08
CA ALA A 31 -1.90 -8.69 12.43
C ALA A 31 -2.16 -8.31 10.97
N LEU A 32 -1.38 -7.35 10.49
CA LEU A 32 -1.32 -6.96 9.08
C LEU A 32 0.13 -7.07 8.62
N HIS A 33 0.37 -7.92 7.62
CA HIS A 33 1.70 -8.17 7.08
C HIS A 33 1.67 -7.86 5.59
N ILE A 34 2.39 -6.82 5.18
CA ILE A 34 2.47 -6.37 3.79
C ILE A 34 3.95 -6.35 3.40
N ASN A 35 4.27 -6.93 2.25
CA ASN A 35 5.60 -6.81 1.64
C ASN A 35 5.61 -5.63 0.68
N CYS A 36 5.82 -4.42 1.21
CA CYS A 36 5.68 -3.16 0.46
C CYS A 36 6.53 -3.14 -0.82
N GLY A 37 5.93 -2.85 -1.97
CA GLY A 37 6.59 -2.89 -3.28
C GLY A 37 7.02 -4.30 -3.75
N GLY A 38 6.75 -5.35 -2.98
CA GLY A 38 7.24 -6.71 -3.19
C GLY A 38 6.12 -7.74 -3.41
N GLY A 39 6.49 -8.93 -3.86
CA GLY A 39 5.55 -10.05 -3.99
C GLY A 39 5.22 -10.72 -2.65
N SER A 40 4.22 -11.59 -2.62
CA SER A 40 3.85 -12.31 -1.40
C SER A 40 5.00 -13.20 -0.95
N VAL A 41 5.28 -13.20 0.35
CA VAL A 41 6.38 -13.96 0.94
C VAL A 41 5.99 -14.47 2.32
N THR A 42 6.48 -15.65 2.69
CA THR A 42 6.32 -16.19 4.05
C THR A 42 7.66 -16.18 4.76
N VAL A 43 7.71 -15.49 5.90
CA VAL A 43 8.90 -15.32 6.72
C VAL A 43 8.55 -15.62 8.17
N ASN A 44 9.32 -16.48 8.82
CA ASN A 44 9.13 -16.86 10.23
C ASN A 44 7.67 -17.24 10.58
N GLY A 45 7.00 -17.96 9.69
CA GLY A 45 5.63 -18.43 9.88
C GLY A 45 4.53 -17.38 9.63
N SER A 46 4.90 -16.15 9.24
CA SER A 46 3.95 -15.11 8.85
C SER A 46 3.96 -14.92 7.34
N THR A 47 2.78 -14.96 6.70
CA THR A 47 2.62 -14.62 5.29
C THR A 47 2.38 -13.12 5.16
N TYR A 48 3.18 -12.48 4.32
CA TYR A 48 3.07 -11.08 3.93
C TYR A 48 2.38 -11.02 2.57
N ASP A 49 1.36 -10.18 2.49
CA ASP A 49 0.64 -9.92 1.25
C ASP A 49 1.54 -9.17 0.26
N ASP A 50 1.38 -9.48 -1.04
CA ASP A 50 2.03 -8.71 -2.11
C ASP A 50 1.52 -7.27 -2.16
N ASP A 51 2.42 -6.36 -2.52
CA ASP A 51 2.18 -4.96 -2.84
C ASP A 51 2.90 -4.59 -4.14
N MET A 52 2.57 -5.31 -5.23
CA MET A 52 3.25 -5.16 -6.53
C MET A 52 2.56 -4.17 -7.46
N ASP A 53 1.43 -3.59 -7.07
CA ASP A 53 0.74 -2.59 -7.88
C ASP A 53 1.66 -1.38 -8.09
N THR A 54 1.98 -1.06 -9.34
CA THR A 54 2.92 0.03 -9.63
C THR A 54 2.42 1.39 -9.17
N ALA A 55 1.13 1.50 -8.88
CA ALA A 55 0.43 2.73 -8.55
C ALA A 55 0.67 3.82 -9.61
N GLY A 56 0.38 5.05 -9.25
CA GLY A 56 0.72 6.23 -10.02
C GLY A 56 0.57 7.48 -9.19
N PRO A 57 0.70 8.67 -9.78
CA PRO A 57 0.45 9.92 -9.08
C PRO A 57 -1.00 10.00 -8.62
N ALA A 58 -1.22 10.36 -7.36
CA ALA A 58 -2.55 10.58 -6.78
C ALA A 58 -3.51 9.41 -7.06
N SER A 59 -3.05 8.20 -6.75
CA SER A 59 -3.75 6.95 -7.03
C SER A 59 -4.28 6.30 -5.75
N PHE A 60 -5.28 5.45 -5.90
CA PHE A 60 -5.79 4.59 -4.84
C PHE A 60 -5.78 3.16 -5.36
N HIS A 61 -5.18 2.27 -4.58
CA HIS A 61 -5.16 0.85 -4.86
C HIS A 61 -5.80 0.09 -3.69
N GLN A 62 -6.68 -0.82 -4.05
CA GLN A 62 -7.34 -1.70 -3.11
C GLN A 62 -6.83 -3.12 -3.31
N SER A 63 -6.35 -3.74 -2.22
CA SER A 63 -5.77 -5.08 -2.29
C SER A 63 -6.90 -6.10 -2.46
N GLY A 64 -7.04 -6.62 -3.68
CA GLY A 64 -8.16 -7.47 -4.09
C GLY A 64 -8.31 -8.70 -3.18
N GLY A 65 -9.48 -8.85 -2.55
CA GLY A 65 -9.78 -9.98 -1.65
C GLY A 65 -9.08 -9.92 -0.28
N LYS A 66 -8.26 -8.89 -0.02
CA LYS A 66 -7.56 -8.66 1.25
C LYS A 66 -8.18 -7.47 1.99
N THR A 67 -7.75 -7.26 3.24
CA THR A 67 -8.36 -6.27 4.15
C THR A 67 -7.58 -4.96 4.25
N TRP A 68 -6.79 -4.61 3.23
CA TRP A 68 -5.98 -3.40 3.22
C TRP A 68 -5.96 -2.74 1.84
N ALA A 69 -5.58 -1.47 1.83
CA ALA A 69 -5.51 -0.60 0.66
C ALA A 69 -4.46 0.48 0.91
N PHE A 70 -3.97 1.12 -0.15
CA PHE A 70 -3.07 2.27 -0.04
C PHE A 70 -3.48 3.39 -0.99
N SER A 71 -3.05 4.61 -0.68
CA SER A 71 -3.16 5.76 -1.56
C SER A 71 -1.82 6.47 -1.67
N THR A 72 -1.53 6.96 -2.86
CA THR A 72 -0.34 7.78 -3.13
C THR A 72 -0.72 9.23 -3.22
N THR A 73 0.23 10.10 -2.87
CA THR A 73 0.11 11.52 -3.18
C THR A 73 0.50 11.75 -4.65
N GLY A 74 0.02 12.82 -5.27
CA GLY A 74 0.50 13.22 -6.59
C GLY A 74 1.99 13.55 -6.60
N ASN A 75 2.52 13.88 -7.76
CA ASN A 75 3.92 14.26 -7.90
C ASN A 75 4.21 15.54 -7.11
N PHE A 76 5.21 15.49 -6.24
CA PHE A 76 5.66 16.65 -5.48
C PHE A 76 6.95 17.22 -6.10
N MET A 77 6.82 18.36 -6.79
CA MET A 77 7.92 19.14 -7.38
C MET A 77 8.82 18.37 -8.37
N ASP A 78 8.27 17.43 -9.14
CA ASP A 78 9.00 16.85 -10.27
C ASP A 78 8.78 17.65 -11.56
N ILE A 79 9.87 17.90 -12.30
CA ILE A 79 9.95 18.68 -13.54
C ILE A 79 10.59 17.77 -14.61
N ASP A 80 9.98 16.62 -14.89
CA ASP A 80 10.26 15.70 -16.01
C ASP A 80 10.94 14.37 -15.61
N GLY A 81 10.31 13.25 -15.97
CA GLY A 81 10.82 11.89 -15.79
C GLY A 81 9.71 10.83 -15.80
N ALA A 82 10.09 9.55 -15.94
CA ALA A 82 9.19 8.45 -15.61
C ALA A 82 9.35 8.14 -14.11
N ASP A 83 8.28 8.35 -13.34
CA ASP A 83 8.28 8.02 -11.91
C ASP A 83 8.20 6.52 -11.68
N SER A 84 9.03 6.00 -10.77
CA SER A 84 8.86 4.67 -10.21
C SER A 84 8.46 4.79 -8.76
N TYR A 85 7.33 4.17 -8.41
CA TYR A 85 6.80 4.11 -7.05
C TYR A 85 7.16 2.82 -6.33
N ILE A 86 8.03 2.00 -6.95
CA ILE A 86 8.65 0.84 -6.34
C ILE A 86 10.16 0.94 -6.59
N VAL A 87 10.94 0.77 -5.53
CA VAL A 87 12.39 0.74 -5.60
C VAL A 87 12.86 -0.65 -5.17
N SER A 88 13.80 -1.22 -5.92
CA SER A 88 14.46 -2.47 -5.58
C SER A 88 15.86 -2.21 -5.06
N ASP A 89 16.23 -2.90 -3.99
CA ASP A 89 17.61 -2.88 -3.52
C ASP A 89 18.50 -3.68 -4.48
N LYS A 90 19.61 -3.06 -4.88
CA LYS A 90 20.63 -3.68 -5.75
C LYS A 90 21.77 -4.31 -4.97
N SER A 91 21.83 -4.07 -3.66
CA SER A 91 22.83 -4.64 -2.77
C SER A 91 22.36 -5.98 -2.20
N MET A 92 23.29 -6.91 -1.99
CA MET A 92 22.97 -8.14 -1.27
C MET A 92 22.88 -7.83 0.23
N LEU A 93 21.68 -7.48 0.70
CA LEU A 93 21.43 -7.34 2.13
C LEU A 93 21.69 -8.67 2.84
N SER A 94 22.64 -8.67 3.78
CA SER A 94 22.92 -9.80 4.69
C SER A 94 22.16 -9.66 6.01
N ALA A 95 20.91 -9.19 5.95
CA ALA A 95 20.03 -9.11 7.11
C ALA A 95 19.17 -10.37 7.27
N ALA A 96 18.76 -10.67 8.50
CA ALA A 96 17.70 -11.65 8.73
C ALA A 96 16.43 -11.21 7.98
N ASN A 97 15.72 -12.16 7.37
CA ASN A 97 14.50 -11.91 6.61
C ASN A 97 14.70 -10.96 5.42
N SER A 98 15.87 -11.04 4.77
CA SER A 98 16.26 -10.19 3.63
C SER A 98 15.20 -10.10 2.53
N GLU A 99 14.35 -11.11 2.39
CA GLU A 99 13.25 -11.18 1.43
C GLU A 99 12.23 -10.05 1.58
N LEU A 100 12.05 -9.52 2.79
CA LEU A 100 11.15 -8.37 3.08
C LEU A 100 11.77 -7.02 2.76
N PHE A 101 13.07 -6.97 2.49
CA PHE A 101 13.82 -5.73 2.29
C PHE A 101 14.38 -5.59 0.87
N LYS A 102 13.91 -6.45 -0.06
CA LYS A 102 14.31 -6.39 -1.47
C LYS A 102 13.63 -5.26 -2.23
N ASN A 103 12.44 -4.86 -1.80
CA ASN A 103 11.66 -3.81 -2.44
C ASN A 103 11.07 -2.85 -1.40
N ALA A 104 10.74 -1.64 -1.82
CA ALA A 104 10.04 -0.64 -1.04
C ALA A 104 9.14 0.23 -1.92
N ARG A 105 8.14 0.86 -1.30
CA ARG A 105 7.24 1.87 -1.88
C ARG A 105 7.44 3.21 -1.20
#